data_AF-A0A7C9DIE1-F1
#
_entry.id   AF-A0A7C9DIE1-F1
#
_cell.length_a   1.000
_cell.length_b   1.000
_cell.length_c   1.000
_cell.angle_alpha   90.00
_cell.angle_beta   90.00
_cell.angle_gamma   90.00
#
_symmetry.space_group_name_H-M   'P 1'
#
loop_
_entity.id
_entity.type
_entity.pdbx_description
1 polymer ?
#
loop_
_entity_poly.entity_id
_entity_poly.type
_entity_poly.pdbx_seq_one_letter_code
_entity_poly.pdbx_strand_id
1 'polypeptide(L)'
;ASRDGSFTVEMEHTCYVKFADDQLVYYDKIIKGKLSYGKVSEVSGIQAKRFLWVPVTGLDVDSDAGMVAFHVGPFTQKVPAQQFQTIPTCIKNRDFSLELKSFWANY
;
A
#
# COMPACT_ATOMS: atom_id res chain seq x y z
N ALA A 1 12.30 -11.36 -10.60
CA ALA A 1 12.88 -10.03 -10.87
C ALA A 1 13.78 -10.16 -12.09
N SER A 2 13.69 -9.23 -13.04
CA SER A 2 14.59 -9.21 -14.19
C SER A 2 15.99 -8.73 -13.76
N ARG A 3 16.97 -8.74 -14.69
CA ARG A 3 18.35 -8.30 -14.41
C ARG A 3 18.46 -6.83 -13.97
N ASP A 4 17.46 -6.00 -14.27
CA ASP A 4 17.43 -4.59 -13.86
C ASP A 4 16.69 -4.36 -12.53
N GLY A 5 16.19 -5.42 -11.88
CA GLY A 5 15.43 -5.33 -10.64
C GLY A 5 13.92 -5.14 -10.83
N SER A 6 13.42 -5.01 -12.06
CA SER A 6 11.98 -4.89 -12.31
C SER A 6 11.20 -6.14 -11.93
N PHE A 7 9.99 -5.92 -11.43
CA PHE A 7 9.03 -6.97 -11.10
C PHE A 7 7.62 -6.60 -11.55
N THR A 8 6.79 -7.62 -11.68
CA THR A 8 5.35 -7.50 -11.87
C THR A 8 4.68 -8.56 -10.99
N VAL A 9 3.65 -8.15 -10.25
CA VAL A 9 2.79 -9.02 -9.44
C VAL A 9 1.41 -8.99 -10.07
N GLU A 10 0.88 -10.17 -10.38
CA GLU A 10 -0.48 -10.34 -10.90
C GLU A 10 -1.36 -10.98 -9.82
N MET A 11 -2.41 -10.26 -9.44
CA MET A 11 -3.42 -10.68 -8.47
C MET A 11 -4.72 -11.04 -9.19
N GLU A 12 -5.44 -12.03 -8.68
CA GLU A 12 -6.72 -12.47 -9.25
C GLU A 12 -7.77 -11.33 -9.26
N HIS A 13 -7.77 -10.52 -8.20
CA HIS A 13 -8.68 -9.40 -8.00
C HIS A 13 -7.96 -8.22 -7.32
N THR A 14 -8.55 -7.04 -7.50
CA THR A 14 -8.15 -5.82 -6.81
C THR A 14 -8.42 -5.96 -5.32
N CYS A 15 -7.59 -5.34 -4.47
CA CYS A 15 -7.66 -5.53 -3.04
C CYS A 15 -7.66 -4.20 -2.27
N TYR A 16 -8.52 -4.11 -1.24
CA TYR A 16 -8.42 -3.05 -0.23
C TYR A 16 -7.85 -3.64 1.05
N VAL A 17 -6.95 -2.90 1.67
CA VAL A 17 -6.31 -3.25 2.93
C VAL A 17 -6.45 -2.08 3.88
N LYS A 18 -6.87 -2.35 5.11
CA LYS A 18 -6.90 -1.36 6.18
C LYS A 18 -5.85 -1.73 7.22
N PHE A 19 -4.90 -0.83 7.47
CA PHE A 19 -3.87 -0.99 8.49
C PHE A 19 -4.40 -0.59 9.87
N ALA A 20 -3.64 -0.94 10.91
CA ALA A 20 -4.04 -0.72 12.31
C ALA A 20 -4.22 0.77 12.69
N ASP A 21 -3.63 1.69 11.92
CA ASP A 21 -3.75 3.14 12.06
C ASP A 21 -4.89 3.73 11.20
N ASP A 22 -5.86 2.90 10.82
CA ASP A 22 -6.97 3.23 9.90
C ASP A 22 -6.54 3.62 8.47
N GLN A 23 -5.26 3.49 8.12
CA GLN A 23 -4.79 3.78 6.78
C GLN A 23 -5.37 2.78 5.77
N LEU A 24 -6.16 3.28 4.82
CA LEU A 24 -6.71 2.48 3.74
C LEU A 24 -5.79 2.51 2.51
N VAL A 25 -5.47 1.34 1.97
CA VAL A 25 -4.62 1.15 0.79
C VAL A 25 -5.35 0.28 -0.22
N TYR A 26 -5.28 0.69 -1.48
CA TYR A 26 -5.80 -0.04 -2.62
C TYR A 26 -4.64 -0.63 -3.43
N TYR A 27 -4.81 -1.89 -3.80
CA TYR A 27 -3.91 -2.66 -4.66
C TYR A 27 -4.66 -3.08 -5.91
N ASP A 28 -4.11 -2.76 -7.07
CA ASP A 28 -4.62 -3.16 -8.37
C ASP A 28 -4.26 -4.61 -8.69
N LYS A 29 -4.87 -5.18 -9.73
CA LYS A 29 -4.55 -6.54 -10.20
C LYS A 29 -3.12 -6.67 -10.70
N ILE A 30 -2.55 -5.61 -11.23
CA ILE A 30 -1.18 -5.60 -11.76
C ILE A 30 -0.40 -4.55 -10.99
N ILE A 31 0.55 -5.01 -10.19
CA ILE A 31 1.49 -4.15 -9.47
C ILE A 31 2.84 -4.26 -10.14
N LYS A 32 3.48 -3.14 -10.43
CA LYS A 32 4.84 -3.11 -10.99
C LYS A 32 5.75 -2.27 -10.12
N GLY A 33 7.04 -2.52 -10.22
CA GLY A 33 8.05 -1.71 -9.58
C GLY A 33 9.45 -2.23 -9.90
N LYS A 34 10.44 -1.57 -9.31
CA LYS A 34 11.85 -1.88 -9.46
C LYS A 34 12.49 -2.02 -8.10
N LEU A 35 13.02 -3.20 -7.82
CA LEU A 35 13.71 -3.54 -6.58
C LEU A 35 15.20 -3.19 -6.71
N SER A 36 15.71 -2.52 -5.69
CA SER A 36 17.13 -2.24 -5.48
C SER A 36 17.46 -2.41 -3.99
N TYR A 37 18.74 -2.29 -3.63
CA TYR A 37 19.15 -2.50 -2.24
C TYR A 37 18.42 -1.50 -1.30
N GLY A 38 17.64 -2.03 -0.36
CA GLY A 38 16.88 -1.25 0.61
C GLY A 38 15.75 -0.39 0.03
N LYS A 39 15.38 -0.53 -1.25
CA LYS A 39 14.43 0.36 -1.90
C LYS A 39 13.62 -0.31 -3.00
N VAL A 40 12.36 0.08 -3.10
CA VAL A 40 11.49 -0.15 -4.25
C VAL A 40 11.13 1.19 -4.90
N SER A 41 11.35 1.31 -6.20
CA SER A 41 11.01 2.50 -6.98
C SER A 41 10.08 2.18 -8.14
N GLU A 42 9.59 3.22 -8.83
CA GLU A 42 8.75 3.10 -10.03
C GLU A 42 7.50 2.24 -9.77
N VAL A 43 6.96 2.33 -8.56
CA VAL A 43 5.79 1.56 -8.15
C VAL A 43 4.55 2.07 -8.86
N SER A 44 3.76 1.14 -9.37
CA SER A 44 2.43 1.41 -9.93
C SER A 44 1.45 0.32 -9.50
N GLY A 45 0.16 0.65 -9.50
CA GLY A 45 -0.91 -0.25 -9.06
C GLY A 45 -1.15 -0.24 -7.54
N ILE A 46 -0.57 0.71 -6.79
CA ILE A 46 -0.82 0.88 -5.35
C ILE A 46 -1.24 2.33 -5.08
N GLN A 47 -2.32 2.52 -4.30
CA GLN A 47 -2.82 3.84 -3.91
C GLN A 47 -3.13 3.87 -2.42
N ALA A 48 -2.71 4.94 -1.74
CA ALA A 48 -3.07 5.19 -0.35
C ALA A 48 -4.19 6.24 -0.28
N LYS A 49 -5.18 6.03 0.58
CA LYS A 49 -6.26 6.98 0.81
C LYS A 49 -5.82 8.03 1.83
N ARG A 50 -5.89 9.30 1.44
CA ARG A 50 -5.87 10.45 2.35
C ARG A 50 -7.20 11.20 2.18
N PHE A 51 -7.17 12.44 1.73
CA PHE A 51 -8.35 13.17 1.25
C PHE A 51 -8.81 12.67 -0.13
N LEU A 52 -7.87 12.26 -0.97
CA LEU A 52 -8.07 11.56 -2.24
C LEU A 52 -7.17 10.32 -2.29
N TRP A 53 -7.36 9.49 -3.32
CA TRP A 53 -6.46 8.38 -3.62
C TRP A 53 -5.17 8.91 -4.24
N VAL A 54 -4.04 8.66 -3.57
CA VAL A 54 -2.73 9.12 -4.02
C VAL A 54 -1.86 7.91 -4.34
N PRO A 55 -1.18 7.87 -5.50
CA PRO A 55 -0.33 6.74 -5.87
C PRO A 55 0.87 6.60 -4.94
N VAL A 56 1.17 5.37 -4.58
CA VAL A 56 2.44 5.02 -3.94
C VAL A 56 3.46 4.77 -5.04
N THR A 57 4.53 5.56 -5.08
CA THR A 57 5.54 5.54 -6.16
C THR A 57 6.82 4.80 -5.76
N GLY A 58 6.99 4.52 -4.48
CA GLY A 58 8.12 3.76 -3.97
C GLY A 58 8.12 3.68 -2.46
N LEU A 59 9.10 2.96 -1.94
CA LEU A 59 9.42 2.90 -0.53
C LEU A 59 10.91 2.60 -0.34
N ASP A 60 11.49 3.06 0.75
CA ASP A 60 12.84 2.71 1.16
C ASP A 60 12.93 2.44 2.66
N VAL A 61 13.93 1.64 3.02
CA VAL A 61 14.21 1.28 4.40
C VAL A 61 15.08 2.37 5.02
N ASP A 62 14.59 2.94 6.12
CA ASP A 62 15.36 3.80 7.00
C ASP A 62 15.86 2.95 8.17
N SER A 63 16.96 2.23 7.92
CA SER A 63 17.50 1.20 8.81
C SER A 63 17.96 1.74 10.15
N ASP A 64 18.43 2.98 10.18
CA ASP A 64 18.96 3.62 11.38
C ASP A 64 17.83 3.95 12.37
N ALA A 65 16.61 4.14 11.87
CA ALA A 65 15.43 4.43 12.67
C ALA A 65 14.48 3.23 12.85
N GLY A 66 14.72 2.10 12.18
CA GLY A 66 13.77 0.97 12.15
C GLY A 66 12.46 1.30 11.46
N MET A 67 12.49 2.23 10.50
CA MET A 67 11.31 2.75 9.80
C MET A 67 11.35 2.38 8.32
N VAL A 68 10.19 2.42 7.69
CA VAL A 68 10.02 2.34 6.23
C VAL A 68 9.43 3.67 5.78
N ALA A 69 10.09 4.33 4.83
CA ALA A 69 9.60 5.55 4.21
C ALA A 69 8.83 5.21 2.94
N PHE A 70 7.54 5.53 2.90
CA PHE A 70 6.69 5.40 1.72
C PHE A 70 6.60 6.73 0.97
N HIS A 71 6.80 6.69 -0.34
CA HIS A 71 6.59 7.83 -1.22
C HIS A 71 5.17 7.78 -1.78
N VAL A 72 4.34 8.74 -1.40
CA VAL A 72 2.92 8.82 -1.72
C VAL A 72 2.68 10.14 -2.46
N GLY A 73 2.76 10.09 -3.79
CA GLY A 73 2.81 11.28 -4.63
C GLY A 73 3.97 12.20 -4.24
N PRO A 74 3.75 13.50 -3.93
CA PRO A 74 4.81 14.42 -3.50
C PRO A 74 5.17 14.29 -2.00
N PHE A 75 4.50 13.40 -1.26
CA PHE A 75 4.67 13.27 0.18
C PHE A 75 5.51 12.03 0.54
N THR A 76 6.21 12.11 1.67
CA THR A 76 6.88 10.97 2.30
C THR A 76 6.21 10.67 3.63
N GLN A 77 5.85 9.41 3.86
CA GLN A 77 5.30 8.94 5.14
C GLN A 77 6.25 7.90 5.73
N LYS A 78 6.74 8.13 6.96
CA LYS A 78 7.52 7.14 7.70
C LYS A 78 6.60 6.30 8.57
N VAL A 79 6.79 4.98 8.50
CA VAL A 79 5.97 3.99 9.20
C VAL A 79 6.91 2.99 9.88
N PRO A 80 6.73 2.64 11.17
CA PRO A 80 7.54 1.62 11.83
C PRO A 80 7.51 0.30 11.07
N ALA A 81 8.69 -0.31 10.84
CA ALA A 81 8.78 -1.59 10.14
C ALA A 81 7.97 -2.70 10.84
N GLN A 82 7.78 -2.59 12.15
CA GLN A 82 7.02 -3.52 12.98
C GLN A 82 5.56 -3.64 12.55
N GLN A 83 4.96 -2.58 11.97
CA GLN A 83 3.57 -2.65 11.49
C GLN A 83 3.39 -3.65 10.32
N PHE A 84 4.48 -4.03 9.64
CA PHE A 84 4.45 -4.97 8.53
C PHE A 84 4.81 -6.41 8.94
N GLN A 85 4.98 -6.69 10.24
CA GLN A 85 5.19 -8.07 10.74
C GLN A 85 3.93 -8.93 10.63
N THR A 86 2.75 -8.30 10.68
CA THR A 86 1.47 -8.96 10.48
C THR A 86 0.94 -8.60 9.10
N ILE A 87 0.72 -9.60 8.25
CA ILE A 87 0.18 -9.38 6.90
C ILE A 87 -1.33 -9.15 7.03
N PRO A 88 -1.85 -7.97 6.66
CA PRO A 88 -3.27 -7.69 6.77
C PRO A 88 -4.07 -8.45 5.70
N THR A 89 -5.32 -8.80 6.05
CA THR A 89 -6.21 -9.52 5.14
C THR A 89 -6.83 -8.58 4.12
N CYS A 90 -6.99 -9.07 2.89
CA CYS A 90 -7.71 -8.37 1.85
C CYS A 90 -9.20 -8.22 2.20
N ILE A 91 -9.70 -6.99 2.22
CA ILE A 91 -11.11 -6.68 2.35
C ILE A 91 -11.73 -6.80 0.96
N LYS A 92 -12.67 -7.72 0.79
CA LYS A 92 -13.42 -7.83 -0.46
C LYS A 92 -14.22 -6.54 -0.66
N ASN A 93 -14.31 -6.07 -1.90
CA ASN A 93 -15.06 -4.85 -2.27
C ASN A 93 -16.49 -4.82 -1.70
N ARG A 94 -17.14 -5.99 -1.61
CA ARG A 94 -18.47 -6.16 -0.99
C ARG A 94 -18.45 -5.85 0.51
N ASP A 95 -17.46 -6.34 1.23
CA ASP A 95 -17.34 -6.16 2.68
C ASP A 95 -16.97 -4.72 3.03
N PHE A 96 -16.10 -4.08 2.23
CA PHE A 96 -15.80 -2.66 2.36
C PHE A 96 -17.02 -1.76 2.08
N SER A 97 -17.84 -2.11 1.08
CA SER A 97 -19.11 -1.40 0.82
C SER A 97 -20.10 -1.53 1.97
N LEU A 98 -20.15 -2.68 2.64
CA LEU A 98 -21.00 -2.92 3.80
C LEU A 98 -20.52 -2.16 5.04
N GLU A 99 -19.20 -2.08 5.28
CA GLU A 99 -18.62 -1.24 6.35
C GLU A 99 -18.90 0.26 6.13
N LEU A 100 -18.78 0.75 4.88
CA LEU A 100 -19.15 2.13 4.60
C LEU A 100 -20.64 2.37 4.80
N LYS A 101 -21.51 1.45 4.33
CA LYS A 101 -22.96 1.55 4.53
C LYS A 101 -23.34 1.56 6.01
N SER A 102 -22.69 0.75 6.86
CA SER A 102 -22.97 0.76 8.30
C SER A 102 -22.49 2.05 8.97
N PHE A 103 -21.38 2.64 8.52
CA PHE A 103 -20.93 3.95 8.99
C PHE A 103 -21.94 5.07 8.65
N TRP A 104 -22.44 5.14 7.42
CA TRP A 104 -23.43 6.15 7.00
C TRP A 104 -24.85 5.87 7.49
N ALA A 105 -25.18 4.65 7.91
CA ALA A 105 -26.50 4.34 8.51
C ALA A 105 -26.65 4.87 9.95
N ASN A 106 -25.54 5.30 10.57
CA ASN A 106 -25.53 5.89 11.91
C ASN A 106 -25.44 7.44 11.87
N TYR A 107 -25.72 8.05 10.72
CA TYR A 107 -25.83 9.50 10.54
C TYR A 107 -27.15 9.86 9.84
#